data_AF-A0A528MW25-F1
#
_entry.id   AF-A0A528MW25-F1
#
_cell.length_a   1.000
_cell.length_b   1.000
_cell.length_c   1.000
_cell.angle_alpha   90.00
_cell.angle_beta   90.00
_cell.angle_gamma   90.00
#
_symmetry.space_group_name_H-M   'P 1'
#
loop_
_entity.id
_entity.type
_entity.pdbx_description
1 polymer ?
#
loop_
_entity_poly.entity_id
_entity_poly.type
_entity_poly.pdbx_seq_one_letter_code
_entity_poly.pdbx_strand_id
1 'polypeptide(L)'
;AALPDDHVCAFNDAIIIGGDIVARRLKIDAEGRPLPWWNGCRALGDNEVFLLGSDKNRSFDSRYFGPVPTQNVIGRLVPLWTE
;
A
#
# COMPACT_ATOMS: atom_id res chain seq x y z
N ALA A 1 2.03 1.53 -6.22
CA ALA A 1 3.02 1.86 -5.18
C ALA A 1 3.29 3.34 -5.26
N ALA A 2 3.90 3.93 -4.23
CA ALA A 2 4.34 5.33 -4.24
C ALA A 2 5.67 5.48 -3.50
N LEU A 3 6.39 6.54 -3.85
CA LEU A 3 7.70 6.93 -3.37
C LEU A 3 7.61 8.24 -2.57
N PRO A 4 8.69 8.69 -1.90
CA PRO A 4 8.70 10.00 -1.25
C PRO A 4 8.13 11.12 -2.13
N ASP A 5 7.47 12.08 -1.49
CA ASP A 5 6.73 13.21 -2.07
C ASP A 5 5.43 12.87 -2.81
N ASP A 6 5.19 11.60 -3.20
CA ASP A 6 3.91 11.20 -3.76
C ASP A 6 2.79 11.40 -2.73
N HIS A 7 1.65 11.94 -3.19
CA HIS A 7 0.46 12.06 -2.36
C HIS A 7 -0.34 10.75 -2.35
N VAL A 8 -0.51 10.19 -1.15
CA VAL A 8 -1.33 9.01 -0.92
C VAL A 8 -2.54 9.37 -0.07
N CYS A 9 -3.72 9.01 -0.56
CA CYS A 9 -4.98 9.26 0.13
C CYS A 9 -5.76 7.95 0.33
N ALA A 10 -6.13 7.69 1.57
CA ALA A 10 -6.99 6.60 1.99
C ALA A 10 -8.33 7.18 2.42
N PHE A 11 -9.36 6.91 1.61
CA PHE A 11 -10.73 7.40 1.83
C PHE A 11 -11.74 6.30 1.52
N ASN A 12 -12.61 5.98 2.49
CA ASN A 12 -13.48 4.80 2.42
C ASN A 12 -12.67 3.57 2.01
N ASP A 13 -13.12 2.74 1.07
CA ASP A 13 -12.36 1.58 0.61
C ASP A 13 -11.21 1.94 -0.34
N ALA A 14 -11.17 3.15 -0.90
CA ALA A 14 -10.25 3.53 -1.96
C ALA A 14 -8.88 3.97 -1.41
N ILE A 15 -7.82 3.53 -2.12
CA ILE A 15 -6.48 4.10 -2.05
C ILE A 15 -6.21 4.85 -3.34
N ILE A 16 -5.83 6.11 -3.19
CA ILE A 16 -5.64 7.06 -4.28
C ILE A 16 -4.18 7.52 -4.25
N ILE A 17 -3.51 7.49 -5.41
CA ILE A 17 -2.14 7.97 -5.58
C ILE A 17 -2.12 8.83 -6.84
N GLY A 18 -1.60 10.06 -6.75
CA GLY A 18 -1.54 10.97 -7.91
C GLY A 18 -2.91 11.35 -8.49
N GLY A 19 -3.99 11.18 -7.72
CA GLY A 19 -5.38 11.42 -8.17
C GLY A 19 -6.11 10.18 -8.68
N ASP A 20 -5.41 9.07 -8.93
CA ASP A 20 -6.00 7.84 -9.45
C ASP A 20 -6.30 6.82 -8.35
N ILE A 21 -7.44 6.13 -8.45
CA ILE A 21 -7.75 4.99 -7.59
C ILE A 21 -6.88 3.81 -8.02
N VAL A 22 -5.79 3.58 -7.29
CA VAL A 22 -4.84 2.51 -7.59
C VAL A 22 -5.23 1.17 -6.96
N ALA A 23 -6.02 1.22 -5.88
CA ALA A 23 -6.51 0.01 -5.22
C ALA A 23 -7.77 0.24 -4.39
N ARG A 24 -8.44 -0.87 -4.05
CA ARG A 24 -9.56 -0.90 -3.10
C ARG A 24 -9.28 -1.92 -2.00
N ARG A 25 -9.78 -1.63 -0.81
CA ARG A 25 -9.65 -2.45 0.40
C ARG A 25 -10.87 -3.35 0.58
N LEU A 26 -10.61 -4.57 1.02
CA LEU A 26 -11.65 -5.44 1.56
C LEU A 26 -11.80 -5.17 3.07
N LYS A 27 -13.00 -5.39 3.62
CA LYS A 27 -13.24 -5.22 5.06
C LYS A 27 -12.76 -6.42 5.87
N ILE A 28 -12.75 -7.60 5.26
CA ILE A 28 -12.39 -8.88 5.88
C ILE A 28 -11.48 -9.66 4.92
N ASP A 29 -10.65 -10.53 5.49
CA ASP A 29 -9.89 -11.51 4.72
C ASP A 29 -10.72 -12.76 4.38
N ALA A 30 -10.09 -13.74 3.72
CA ALA A 30 -10.74 -14.97 3.28
C ALA A 30 -11.23 -15.85 4.44
N GLU A 31 -10.66 -15.69 5.64
CA GLU A 31 -11.07 -16.37 6.86
C GLU A 31 -12.09 -15.56 7.68
N GLY A 32 -12.56 -14.41 7.16
CA GLY A 32 -13.54 -13.56 7.81
C GLY A 32 -12.98 -12.67 8.93
N ARG A 33 -11.66 -12.54 9.07
CA ARG A 33 -11.05 -11.66 10.07
C ARG A 33 -11.09 -10.21 9.57
N PRO A 34 -11.40 -9.23 10.43
CA PRO A 34 -11.41 -7.82 10.03
C PRO A 34 -10.00 -7.35 9.67
N LEU A 35 -9.88 -6.64 8.55
CA LEU A 35 -8.61 -6.10 8.11
C LEU A 35 -8.34 -4.72 8.76
N PRO A 36 -7.07 -4.42 9.11
CA PRO A 36 -6.65 -3.10 9.59
C PRO A 36 -7.05 -1.99 8.62
N TRP A 37 -7.31 -0.81 9.19
CA TRP A 37 -7.82 0.33 8.45
C TRP A 37 -7.16 1.61 8.93
N TRP A 38 -6.72 2.43 7.98
CA TRP A 38 -6.21 3.78 8.23
C TRP A 38 -6.89 4.77 7.27
N ASN A 39 -6.95 6.04 7.67
CA ASN A 39 -7.46 7.11 6.81
C ASN A 39 -6.48 8.27 6.86
N GLY A 40 -6.43 9.06 5.78
CA GLY A 40 -5.54 10.21 5.67
C GLY A 40 -5.23 10.52 4.22
N CYS A 41 -4.76 11.73 3.95
CA CYS A 41 -4.37 12.19 2.63
C CYS A 41 -3.17 13.12 2.79
N ARG A 42 -1.98 12.66 2.41
CA ARG A 42 -0.73 13.40 2.59
C ARG A 42 0.35 12.92 1.62
N ALA A 43 1.35 13.77 1.39
CA ALA A 43 2.62 13.35 0.83
C ALA A 43 3.29 12.29 1.73
N LEU A 44 3.97 11.33 1.11
CA LEU A 44 4.94 10.48 1.80
C LEU A 44 6.16 11.31 2.19
N GLY A 45 6.67 11.11 3.41
CA GLY A 45 7.93 11.74 3.81
C GLY A 45 9.14 11.11 3.09
N ASP A 46 10.28 11.80 3.16
CA ASP A 46 11.56 11.38 2.54
C ASP A 46 11.97 9.93 2.86
N ASN A 47 11.56 9.44 4.03
CA ASN A 47 11.88 8.12 4.54
C ASN A 47 10.68 7.16 4.52
N GLU A 48 9.69 7.38 3.65
CA GLU A 48 8.53 6.53 3.53
C GLU A 48 8.31 6.02 2.12
N VAL A 49 7.76 4.82 2.01
CA VAL A 49 7.28 4.23 0.76
C VAL A 49 5.88 3.67 0.94
N PHE A 50 5.14 3.54 -0.15
CA PHE A 50 3.84 2.89 -0.16
C PHE A 50 3.86 1.65 -1.05
N LEU A 51 3.74 0.46 -0.45
CA LEU A 51 3.94 -0.81 -1.11
C LEU A 51 2.60 -1.43 -1.52
N LEU A 52 2.46 -1.79 -2.79
CA LEU A 52 1.30 -2.49 -3.33
C LEU A 52 1.73 -3.82 -3.95
N GLY A 53 1.10 -4.91 -3.54
CA GLY A 53 1.22 -6.20 -4.20
C GLY A 53 0.49 -6.22 -5.54
N SER A 54 0.93 -7.08 -6.45
CA SER A 54 0.35 -7.27 -7.79
C SER A 54 -1.04 -7.92 -7.75
N ASP A 55 -1.31 -8.76 -6.73
CA ASP A 55 -2.64 -9.32 -6.50
C ASP A 55 -3.54 -8.29 -5.79
N LYS A 56 -4.41 -7.65 -6.58
CA LYS A 56 -5.31 -6.60 -6.14
C LYS A 56 -6.31 -7.03 -5.07
N ASN A 57 -6.62 -8.31 -4.89
CA ASN A 57 -7.64 -8.73 -3.92
C ASN A 57 -7.11 -9.60 -2.78
N ARG A 58 -5.92 -10.20 -2.92
CA ARG A 58 -5.37 -11.11 -1.89
C ARG A 58 -4.14 -10.60 -1.17
N SER A 59 -3.53 -9.51 -1.62
CA SER A 59 -2.33 -8.99 -0.96
C SER A 59 -2.67 -8.14 0.26
N PHE A 60 -2.01 -8.46 1.38
CA PHE A 60 -1.98 -7.66 2.59
C PHE A 60 -0.75 -6.74 2.56
N ASP A 61 -0.96 -5.48 2.20
CA ASP A 61 0.11 -4.50 1.97
C ASP A 61 -0.27 -3.09 2.52
N SER A 62 0.40 -2.03 2.05
CA SER A 62 0.20 -0.66 2.54
C SER A 62 -1.24 -0.16 2.42
N ARG A 63 -2.10 -0.83 1.64
CA ARG A 63 -3.55 -0.56 1.67
C ARG A 63 -4.11 -0.66 3.08
N TYR A 64 -3.65 -1.62 3.87
CA TYR A 64 -4.19 -1.91 5.20
C TYR A 64 -3.36 -1.31 6.33
N PHE A 65 -2.03 -1.28 6.20
CA PHE A 65 -1.13 -0.77 7.24
C PHE A 65 -0.53 0.61 6.96
N GLY A 66 -0.77 1.19 5.78
CA GLY A 66 -0.35 2.54 5.43
C GLY A 66 1.10 2.67 4.93
N PRO A 67 1.62 3.91 4.88
CA PRO A 67 3.01 4.20 4.55
C PRO A 67 4.00 3.42 5.42
N VAL A 68 5.09 2.96 4.82
CA VAL A 68 6.12 2.15 5.48
C VAL A 68 7.41 2.95 5.57
N PRO A 69 8.01 3.09 6.77
CA PRO A 69 9.34 3.65 6.91
C PRO A 69 10.38 2.85 6.13
N THR A 70 11.24 3.52 5.35
CA THR A 70 12.29 2.88 4.54
C THR A 70 13.27 2.08 5.38
N GLN A 71 13.49 2.45 6.65
CA GLN A 71 14.30 1.69 7.61
C GLN A 71 13.76 0.27 7.89
N ASN A 72 12.47 0.00 7.62
CA ASN A 72 11.89 -1.33 7.75
C ASN A 72 12.13 -2.20 6.50
N VAL A 73 12.72 -1.64 5.44
CA VAL A 73 13.00 -2.34 4.19
C VAL A 73 14.44 -2.85 4.21
N ILE A 74 14.60 -4.18 4.23
CA ILE A 74 15.93 -4.83 4.28
C ILE A 74 16.63 -4.79 2.91
N GLY A 75 15.87 -4.78 1.82
CA GLY A 75 16.43 -4.69 0.48
C GLY A 75 15.38 -4.80 -0.62
N ARG A 76 15.84 -4.62 -1.85
CA ARG A 76 15.02 -4.77 -3.07
C ARG A 76 15.28 -6.13 -3.69
N LEU A 77 14.22 -6.91 -3.90
CA LEU A 77 14.32 -8.17 -4.64
C LEU A 77 14.65 -7.89 -6.11
N VAL A 78 15.66 -8.59 -6.63
CA VAL A 78 16.04 -8.59 -8.05
C VAL A 78 15.59 -9.93 -8.64
N PRO A 79 14.65 -9.95 -9.61
CA PRO A 79 14.18 -11.20 -10.17
C PRO A 79 15.31 -11.89 -10.96
N LEU A 80 15.46 -13.21 -10.76
CA LEU A 80 16.43 -14.03 -11.50
C LEU A 80 15.81 -14.66 -12.75
N TRP A 81 14.53 -15.02 -12.66
CA TRP A 81 13.75 -15.60 -13.75
C TRP A 81 12.28 -15.22 -13.54
N THR A 82 11.65 -14.66 -14.58
CA THR A 82 10.23 -14.28 -14.59
C THR A 82 9.44 -15.02 -15.67
N GLU A 83 10.11 -16.00 -16.27
CA GLU A 83 9.65 -17.08 -17.15
C GLU A 83 8.51 -17.94 -16.60
#